data_AF-A0A257JC23-F1
#
_entry.id   AF-A0A257JC23-F1
#
_cell.length_a   1.000
_cell.length_b   1.000
_cell.length_c   1.000
_cell.angle_alpha   90.00
_cell.angle_beta   90.00
_cell.angle_gamma   90.00
#
_symmetry.space_group_name_H-M   'P 1'
#
loop_
_entity.id
_entity.type
_entity.pdbx_description
1 polymer ?
#
loop_
_entity_poly.entity_id
_entity_poly.type
_entity_poly.pdbx_seq_one_letter_code
_entity_poly.pdbx_strand_id
1 'polypeptide(L)'
;EGEGGEKLSPQGTPVEWTKEETWFFRLSKYQDDLLALYRDNPDFIRPDSRRNEVIRFVEGGLKDLSVSRTSFDWGVQVPGSPGHVMYVWVDALTTYMTGVGYPDKDGDFARFWPADIHIIGKDIVRFHTVYWPAFLMSAKLPLPKQVFGHGFLLSRGEKMSKSLGNVVDPMDLAKLFGVDALRYFLMREVSFGQDGGYSADAIVTRVN
;
A
#
# COMPACT_ATOMS: atom_id res chain seq x y z
N GLU A 1 -11.20 16.99 -15.73
CA GLU A 1 -12.67 16.99 -15.83
C GLU A 1 -13.03 15.90 -16.83
N GLY A 2 -13.98 15.03 -16.50
CA GLY A 2 -14.50 13.99 -17.39
C GLY A 2 -15.60 14.52 -18.31
N GLU A 3 -16.05 13.70 -19.27
CA GLU A 3 -17.23 14.04 -20.07
C GLU A 3 -18.44 14.26 -19.15
N GLY A 4 -19.25 15.29 -19.43
CA GLY A 4 -20.44 15.61 -18.62
C GLY A 4 -20.19 16.37 -17.31
N GLY A 5 -18.96 16.86 -17.06
CA GLY A 5 -18.65 17.64 -15.86
C GLY A 5 -18.32 16.78 -14.63
N GLU A 6 -18.13 15.47 -14.81
CA GLU A 6 -17.70 14.58 -13.73
C GLU A 6 -16.28 14.93 -13.25
N LYS A 7 -16.12 15.01 -11.92
CA LYS A 7 -14.80 15.12 -11.31
C LYS A 7 -14.26 13.70 -11.12
N LEU A 8 -13.11 13.42 -11.71
CA LEU A 8 -12.48 12.11 -11.69
C LEU A 8 -11.15 12.15 -10.92
N SER A 9 -10.81 11.05 -10.26
CA SER A 9 -9.50 10.79 -9.69
C SER A 9 -8.45 10.54 -10.80
N PRO A 10 -7.14 10.54 -10.49
CA PRO A 10 -6.12 10.10 -11.44
C PRO A 10 -6.30 8.67 -11.97
N GLN A 11 -7.14 7.85 -11.33
CA GLN A 11 -7.49 6.49 -11.74
C GLN A 11 -8.81 6.43 -12.55
N GLY A 12 -9.41 7.58 -12.89
CA GLY A 12 -10.64 7.64 -13.67
C GLY A 12 -11.91 7.31 -12.87
N THR A 13 -11.85 7.24 -11.54
CA THR A 13 -13.04 7.02 -10.69
C THR A 13 -13.70 8.34 -10.29
N PRO A 14 -15.05 8.40 -10.19
CA PRO A 14 -15.77 9.59 -9.72
C PRO A 14 -15.31 10.03 -8.32
N VAL A 15 -15.24 11.34 -8.10
CA VAL A 15 -14.94 11.95 -6.80
C VAL A 15 -16.06 12.87 -6.34
N GLU A 16 -16.27 12.91 -5.03
CA GLU A 16 -17.25 13.78 -4.38
C GLU A 16 -16.57 14.89 -3.60
N TRP A 17 -17.21 16.06 -3.55
CA TRP A 17 -16.75 17.15 -2.70
C TRP A 17 -17.19 16.90 -1.26
N THR A 18 -16.23 16.86 -0.35
CA THR A 18 -16.50 16.73 1.08
C THR A 18 -15.97 17.94 1.83
N LYS A 19 -16.72 18.36 2.87
CA LYS A 19 -16.30 19.37 3.84
C LYS A 19 -16.65 18.84 5.23
N GLU A 20 -15.65 18.53 6.02
CA GLU A 20 -15.79 18.01 7.37
C GLU A 20 -14.66 18.56 8.25
N GLU A 21 -14.96 18.75 9.54
CA GLU A 21 -13.93 19.02 10.54
C GLU A 21 -13.15 17.72 10.78
N THR A 22 -11.83 17.77 10.63
CA THR A 22 -10.96 16.59 10.76
C THR A 22 -9.66 16.94 11.45
N TRP A 23 -9.11 15.98 12.18
CA TRP A 23 -7.75 16.03 12.69
C TRP A 23 -6.74 15.87 11.57
N PHE A 24 -5.64 16.63 11.66
CA PHE A 24 -4.54 16.55 10.71
C PHE A 24 -3.26 16.05 11.38
N PHE A 25 -2.60 15.12 10.71
CA PHE A 25 -1.22 14.77 10.97
C PHE A 25 -0.29 15.73 10.23
N ARG A 26 0.70 16.27 10.96
CA ARG A 26 1.70 17.21 10.43
C ARG A 26 2.73 16.53 9.52
N LEU A 27 2.27 15.91 8.44
CA LEU A 27 3.12 15.17 7.50
C LEU A 27 4.19 16.05 6.88
N SER A 28 3.87 17.33 6.61
CA SER A 28 4.80 18.31 6.05
C SER A 28 6.10 18.44 6.86
N LYS A 29 6.03 18.25 8.19
CA LYS A 29 7.19 18.31 9.09
C LYS A 29 8.24 17.23 8.80
N TYR A 30 7.84 16.08 8.25
CA TYR A 30 8.70 14.90 8.11
C TYR A 30 9.35 14.79 6.72
N GLN A 31 9.20 15.80 5.86
CA GLN A 31 9.72 15.75 4.50
C GLN A 31 11.23 15.51 4.45
N ASP A 32 12.01 16.29 5.21
CA ASP A 32 13.47 16.17 5.21
C ASP A 32 13.94 14.87 5.89
N ASP A 33 13.26 14.44 6.94
CA ASP A 33 13.54 13.17 7.63
C ASP A 33 13.32 11.97 6.70
N LEU A 34 12.25 12.00 5.90
CA LEU A 34 11.97 10.98 4.89
C LEU A 34 13.00 10.98 3.76
N LEU A 35 13.38 12.16 3.24
CA LEU A 35 14.43 12.25 2.23
C LEU A 35 15.78 11.74 2.77
N ALA A 36 16.10 12.03 4.04
CA ALA A 36 17.27 11.48 4.70
C ALA A 36 17.20 9.96 4.83
N LEU A 37 16.05 9.40 5.26
CA LEU A 37 15.81 7.95 5.31
C LEU A 37 16.13 7.29 3.97
N TYR A 38 15.61 7.82 2.86
CA TYR A 38 15.81 7.21 1.54
C TYR A 38 17.25 7.34 1.03
N ARG A 39 17.93 8.43 1.37
CA ARG A 39 19.34 8.66 1.02
C ARG A 39 20.26 7.71 1.79
N ASP A 40 20.05 7.61 3.10
CA ASP A 40 20.94 6.88 4.01
C ASP A 40 20.65 5.38 3.99
N ASN A 41 19.45 4.96 3.54
CA ASN A 41 19.03 3.57 3.40
C ASN A 41 18.54 3.33 1.95
N PRO A 42 19.46 3.14 0.98
CA PRO A 42 19.10 2.99 -0.43
C PRO A 42 18.20 1.77 -0.68
N ASP A 43 18.25 0.76 0.19
CA ASP A 43 17.44 -0.46 0.13
C ASP A 43 16.07 -0.37 0.80
N PHE A 44 15.73 0.77 1.43
CA PHE A 44 14.46 0.93 2.13
C PHE A 44 13.25 0.77 1.21
N ILE A 45 13.37 1.17 -0.07
CA ILE A 45 12.30 1.02 -1.08
C ILE A 45 12.85 0.25 -2.26
N ARG A 46 12.21 -0.87 -2.62
CA ARG A 46 12.51 -1.65 -3.82
C ARG A 46 11.24 -1.93 -4.64
N PRO A 47 11.36 -2.10 -5.97
CA PRO A 47 12.55 -1.86 -6.80
C PRO A 47 12.88 -0.36 -6.94
N ASP A 48 14.03 -0.04 -7.54
CA ASP A 48 14.54 1.34 -7.68
C ASP A 48 13.58 2.28 -8.41
N SER A 49 12.77 1.75 -9.33
CA SER A 49 11.73 2.52 -10.01
C SER A 49 10.71 3.09 -9.01
N ARG A 50 10.29 2.30 -8.01
CA ARG A 50 9.40 2.77 -6.93
C ARG A 50 10.09 3.76 -6.02
N ARG A 51 11.34 3.49 -5.66
CA ARG A 51 12.15 4.41 -4.85
C ARG A 51 12.22 5.80 -5.50
N ASN A 52 12.53 5.85 -6.79
CA ASN A 52 12.67 7.10 -7.53
C ASN A 52 11.35 7.87 -7.61
N GLU A 53 10.23 7.18 -7.87
CA GLU A 53 8.88 7.79 -7.86
C GLU A 53 8.54 8.41 -6.50
N VAL A 54 8.83 7.70 -5.41
CA VAL A 54 8.58 8.18 -4.05
C VAL A 54 9.45 9.38 -3.72
N ILE A 55 10.75 9.34 -4.05
CA ILE A 55 11.66 10.47 -3.83
C ILE A 55 11.15 11.71 -4.58
N ARG A 56 10.81 11.59 -5.87
CA ARG A 56 10.27 12.70 -6.65
C ARG A 56 8.97 13.26 -6.07
N PHE A 57 8.09 12.40 -5.57
CA PHE A 57 6.87 12.83 -4.90
C PHE A 57 7.16 13.64 -3.64
N VAL A 58 8.09 13.18 -2.79
CA VAL A 58 8.45 13.86 -1.54
C VAL A 58 9.21 15.17 -1.80
N GLU A 59 10.10 15.20 -2.79
CA GLU A 59 10.78 16.43 -3.27
C GLU A 59 9.79 17.49 -3.76
N GLY A 60 8.62 17.08 -4.27
CA GLY A 60 7.55 17.98 -4.71
C GLY A 60 6.82 18.72 -3.59
N GLY A 61 7.08 18.39 -2.33
CA GLY A 61 6.45 19.03 -1.18
C GLY A 61 5.34 18.20 -0.55
N LEU A 62 5.45 17.89 0.75
CA LEU A 62 4.41 17.22 1.52
C LEU A 62 3.46 18.23 2.17
N LYS A 63 2.16 17.92 2.13
CA LYS A 63 1.11 18.63 2.85
C LYS A 63 0.62 17.80 4.02
N ASP A 64 0.06 18.46 5.03
CA ASP A 64 -0.54 17.78 6.17
C ASP A 64 -1.69 16.87 5.73
N LEU A 65 -1.80 15.74 6.42
CA LEU A 65 -2.69 14.66 6.05
C LEU A 65 -3.88 14.63 7.01
N SER A 66 -5.10 14.67 6.50
CA SER A 66 -6.30 14.42 7.31
C SER A 66 -6.29 12.97 7.81
N VAL A 67 -6.43 12.77 9.12
CA VAL A 67 -6.31 11.47 9.81
C VAL A 67 -7.56 11.10 10.63
N SER A 68 -8.67 11.84 10.47
CA SER A 68 -9.97 11.45 11.03
C SER A 68 -11.13 11.82 10.10
N ARG A 69 -12.31 11.26 10.32
CA ARG A 69 -13.56 11.60 9.64
C ARG A 69 -14.70 11.75 10.66
N THR A 70 -15.72 12.53 10.31
CA THR A 70 -16.95 12.70 11.14
C THR A 70 -18.22 12.31 10.39
N SER A 71 -18.12 12.06 9.09
CA SER A 71 -19.22 11.74 8.19
C SER A 71 -19.80 10.32 8.35
N PHE A 72 -19.13 9.43 9.08
CA PHE A 72 -19.56 8.06 9.36
C PHE A 72 -18.92 7.54 10.66
N ASP A 73 -19.47 6.46 11.23
CA ASP A 73 -19.09 5.89 12.52
C ASP A 73 -18.36 4.54 12.43
N TRP A 74 -18.30 3.92 11.24
CA TRP A 74 -17.58 2.67 11.02
C TRP A 74 -16.06 2.87 10.97
N GLY A 75 -15.40 2.65 12.11
CA GLY A 75 -13.95 2.69 12.25
C GLY A 75 -13.50 2.77 13.71
N VAL A 76 -12.19 2.79 13.94
CA VAL A 76 -11.62 2.99 15.28
C VAL A 76 -11.86 4.43 15.73
N GLN A 77 -12.46 4.63 16.89
CA GLN A 77 -12.75 5.95 17.44
C GLN A 77 -11.45 6.68 17.83
N VAL A 78 -11.38 7.99 17.57
CA VAL A 78 -10.23 8.81 17.99
C VAL A 78 -10.30 9.02 19.52
N PRO A 79 -9.27 8.63 20.29
CA PRO A 79 -9.27 8.79 21.74
C PRO A 79 -9.44 10.25 22.14
N GLY A 80 -10.40 10.52 23.04
CA GLY A 80 -10.67 11.87 23.54
C GLY A 80 -11.32 12.82 22.52
N SER A 81 -11.77 12.33 21.36
CA SER A 81 -12.48 13.13 20.34
C SER A 81 -13.76 12.43 19.89
N PRO A 82 -14.87 12.54 20.66
CA PRO A 82 -16.15 11.92 20.31
C PRO A 82 -16.63 12.34 18.92
N GLY A 83 -17.18 11.39 18.15
CA GLY A 83 -17.69 11.64 16.80
C GLY A 83 -16.62 11.60 15.70
N HIS A 84 -15.35 11.45 16.04
CA HIS A 84 -14.28 11.25 15.08
C HIS A 84 -13.88 9.77 14.99
N VAL A 85 -13.86 9.23 13.77
CA VAL A 85 -13.24 7.94 13.45
C VAL A 85 -11.87 8.15 12.80
N MET A 86 -10.90 7.30 13.13
CA MET A 86 -9.56 7.33 12.52
C MET A 86 -9.66 7.10 11.02
N TYR A 87 -8.83 7.80 10.25
CA TYR A 87 -8.66 7.53 8.84
C TYR A 87 -8.19 6.09 8.63
N VAL A 88 -8.87 5.36 7.75
CA VAL A 88 -8.67 3.90 7.54
C VAL A 88 -7.21 3.50 7.34
N TRP A 89 -6.37 4.33 6.73
CA TRP A 89 -4.96 3.99 6.54
C TRP A 89 -4.12 4.11 7.81
N VAL A 90 -4.50 4.95 8.77
CA VAL A 90 -3.84 5.00 10.09
C VAL A 90 -4.08 3.68 10.83
N ASP A 91 -5.34 3.24 10.84
CA ASP A 91 -5.74 1.97 11.45
C ASP A 91 -5.10 0.77 10.72
N ALA A 92 -5.30 0.67 9.41
CA ALA A 92 -4.82 -0.46 8.61
C ALA A 92 -3.28 -0.62 8.64
N LEU A 93 -2.50 0.47 8.63
CA LEU A 93 -1.04 0.37 8.74
C LEU A 93 -0.60 -0.12 10.13
N THR A 94 -1.37 0.18 11.17
CA THR A 94 -1.08 -0.28 12.55
C THR A 94 -1.20 -1.80 12.69
N THR A 95 -1.88 -2.48 11.76
CA THR A 95 -1.99 -3.94 11.73
C THR A 95 -0.63 -4.65 11.69
N TYR A 96 0.40 -4.04 11.09
CA TYR A 96 1.76 -4.60 11.09
C TYR A 96 2.34 -4.73 12.50
N MET A 97 1.95 -3.86 13.42
CA MET A 97 2.40 -3.87 14.80
C MET A 97 1.49 -4.75 15.67
N THR A 98 0.17 -4.66 15.50
CA THR A 98 -0.77 -5.48 16.29
C THR A 98 -0.66 -6.96 15.95
N GLY A 99 -0.33 -7.31 14.69
CA GLY A 99 -0.08 -8.68 14.26
C GLY A 99 1.10 -9.36 14.96
N VAL A 100 1.96 -8.60 15.64
CA VAL A 100 3.06 -9.11 16.47
C VAL A 100 2.93 -8.72 17.95
N GLY A 101 1.75 -8.28 18.38
CA GLY A 101 1.42 -8.11 19.82
C GLY A 101 1.48 -6.69 20.37
N TYR A 102 1.71 -5.65 19.56
CA TYR A 102 1.59 -4.27 20.04
C TYR A 102 0.18 -3.98 20.59
N PRO A 103 0.00 -3.25 21.72
CA PRO A 103 0.96 -2.36 22.38
C PRO A 103 1.94 -3.01 23.36
N ASP A 104 1.82 -4.31 23.63
CA ASP A 104 2.77 -5.01 24.48
C ASP A 104 4.11 -5.14 23.74
N LYS A 105 5.19 -4.64 24.34
CA LYS A 105 6.50 -4.54 23.69
C LYS A 105 7.39 -5.77 23.92
N ASP A 106 6.88 -6.76 24.63
CA ASP A 106 7.55 -8.02 24.92
C ASP A 106 7.16 -9.10 23.90
N GLY A 107 7.66 -10.32 24.07
CA GLY A 107 7.27 -11.47 23.25
C GLY A 107 7.56 -11.29 21.76
N ASP A 108 6.55 -11.51 20.93
CA ASP A 108 6.66 -11.45 19.47
C ASP A 108 6.99 -10.04 18.96
N PHE A 109 6.57 -8.98 19.65
CA PHE A 109 6.90 -7.62 19.25
C PHE A 109 8.40 -7.38 19.37
N ALA A 110 9.00 -7.74 20.51
CA ALA A 110 10.45 -7.65 20.72
C ALA A 110 11.25 -8.50 19.72
N ARG A 111 10.68 -9.62 19.26
CA ARG A 111 11.34 -10.56 18.35
C ARG A 111 11.26 -10.12 16.88
N PHE A 112 10.10 -9.65 16.44
CA PHE A 112 9.81 -9.44 15.02
C PHE A 112 9.70 -7.97 14.62
N TRP A 113 9.57 -7.04 15.56
CA TRP A 113 9.56 -5.61 15.26
C TRP A 113 10.96 -5.00 15.37
N PRO A 114 11.41 -4.18 14.39
CA PRO A 114 10.72 -3.81 13.16
C PRO A 114 10.75 -4.92 12.10
N ALA A 115 9.72 -4.93 11.24
CA ALA A 115 9.62 -5.86 10.14
C ALA A 115 10.83 -5.79 9.20
N ASP A 116 11.38 -6.95 8.82
CA ASP A 116 12.44 -7.04 7.82
C ASP A 116 11.98 -6.58 6.43
N ILE A 117 10.74 -6.91 6.06
CA ILE A 117 10.17 -6.52 4.77
C ILE A 117 8.65 -6.35 4.85
N HIS A 118 8.14 -5.33 4.15
CA HIS A 118 6.73 -5.22 3.77
C HIS A 118 6.60 -5.46 2.26
N ILE A 119 5.83 -6.48 1.86
CA ILE A 119 5.53 -6.77 0.44
C ILE A 119 4.14 -6.23 0.13
N ILE A 120 4.05 -5.32 -0.83
CA ILE A 120 2.82 -4.60 -1.17
C ILE A 120 2.69 -4.41 -2.69
N GLY A 121 1.47 -4.14 -3.16
CA GLY A 121 1.22 -3.72 -4.54
C GLY A 121 1.66 -2.27 -4.77
N LYS A 122 2.10 -1.94 -6.00
CA LYS A 122 2.59 -0.60 -6.37
C LYS A 122 1.58 0.53 -6.13
N ASP A 123 0.29 0.22 -6.11
CA ASP A 123 -0.80 1.18 -5.90
C ASP A 123 -0.83 1.79 -4.50
N ILE A 124 -0.23 1.09 -3.51
CA ILE A 124 -0.26 1.51 -2.10
C ILE A 124 1.13 1.87 -1.56
N VAL A 125 2.13 2.04 -2.42
CA VAL A 125 3.52 2.35 -2.04
C VAL A 125 3.61 3.62 -1.20
N ARG A 126 2.93 4.70 -1.60
CA ARG A 126 2.98 5.98 -0.86
C ARG A 126 2.50 5.86 0.59
N PHE A 127 1.51 5.02 0.86
CA PHE A 127 1.06 4.78 2.25
C PHE A 127 2.16 4.14 3.09
N HIS A 128 2.92 3.21 2.51
CA HIS A 128 3.94 2.41 3.20
C HIS A 128 5.32 3.07 3.25
N THR A 129 5.62 3.97 2.31
CA THR A 129 6.93 4.61 2.22
C THR A 129 6.93 6.07 2.62
N VAL A 130 5.78 6.74 2.72
CA VAL A 130 5.68 8.15 3.13
C VAL A 130 4.91 8.26 4.44
N TYR A 131 3.64 7.83 4.46
CA TYR A 131 2.78 8.04 5.63
C TYR A 131 3.21 7.16 6.80
N TRP A 132 3.40 5.87 6.55
CA TRP A 132 3.79 4.92 7.58
C TRP A 132 5.09 5.30 8.30
N PRO A 133 6.22 5.54 7.61
CA PRO A 133 7.44 5.95 8.29
C PRO A 133 7.29 7.28 9.01
N ALA A 134 6.53 8.25 8.48
CA ALA A 134 6.28 9.50 9.19
C ALA A 134 5.46 9.28 10.50
N PHE A 135 4.46 8.40 10.48
CA PHE A 135 3.71 8.01 11.68
C PHE A 135 4.63 7.35 12.72
N LEU A 136 5.47 6.41 12.29
CA LEU A 136 6.43 5.72 13.16
C LEU A 136 7.48 6.67 13.73
N MET A 137 8.03 7.59 12.92
CA MET A 137 8.93 8.66 13.38
C MET A 137 8.26 9.50 14.46
N SER A 138 7.01 9.91 14.24
CA SER A 138 6.23 10.69 15.21
C SER A 138 5.98 9.91 16.51
N ALA A 139 5.72 8.61 16.41
CA ALA A 139 5.52 7.72 17.54
C ALA A 139 6.84 7.26 18.21
N LYS A 140 8.00 7.67 17.67
CA LYS A 140 9.35 7.26 18.09
C LYS A 140 9.52 5.73 18.09
N LEU A 141 9.01 5.09 17.05
CA LEU A 141 9.10 3.65 16.83
C LEU A 141 10.11 3.33 15.72
N PRO A 142 10.80 2.17 15.79
CA PRO A 142 11.66 1.71 14.71
C PRO A 142 10.92 1.60 13.39
N LEU A 143 11.60 1.92 12.29
CA LEU A 143 11.07 1.81 10.92
C LEU A 143 11.28 0.39 10.38
N PRO A 144 10.42 -0.10 9.46
CA PRO A 144 10.69 -1.35 8.75
C PRO A 144 12.02 -1.27 7.99
N LYS A 145 12.69 -2.40 7.80
CA LYS A 145 14.00 -2.41 7.10
C LYS A 145 13.86 -2.21 5.60
N GLN A 146 12.77 -2.71 5.00
CA GLN A 146 12.50 -2.60 3.57
C GLN A 146 10.99 -2.61 3.24
N VAL A 147 10.62 -1.90 2.19
CA VAL A 147 9.32 -1.97 1.51
C VAL A 147 9.54 -2.38 0.07
N PHE A 148 8.92 -3.49 -0.35
CA PHE A 148 8.93 -3.97 -1.73
C PHE A 148 7.57 -3.76 -2.40
N GLY A 149 7.50 -2.87 -3.38
CA GLY A 149 6.30 -2.58 -4.18
C GLY A 149 6.27 -3.38 -5.48
N HIS A 150 5.58 -4.51 -5.50
CA HIS A 150 5.44 -5.34 -6.71
C HIS A 150 4.45 -4.73 -7.73
N GLY A 151 4.61 -5.09 -9.00
CA GLY A 151 3.72 -4.64 -10.07
C GLY A 151 2.35 -5.32 -10.05
N PHE A 152 1.49 -4.93 -11.00
CA PHE A 152 0.20 -5.57 -11.18
C PHE A 152 0.32 -6.89 -11.93
N LEU A 153 -0.58 -7.82 -11.60
CA LEU A 153 -0.90 -8.93 -12.49
C LEU A 153 -2.02 -8.47 -13.43
N LEU A 154 -1.71 -8.42 -14.73
CA LEU A 154 -2.58 -7.94 -15.79
C LEU A 154 -3.24 -9.13 -16.48
N SER A 155 -4.50 -8.98 -16.86
CA SER A 155 -5.24 -9.93 -17.69
C SER A 155 -5.47 -9.30 -19.05
N ARG A 156 -4.93 -9.90 -20.12
CA ARG A 156 -4.95 -9.35 -21.49
C ARG A 156 -4.36 -7.93 -21.58
N GLY A 157 -3.33 -7.64 -20.78
CA GLY A 157 -2.68 -6.33 -20.74
C GLY A 157 -3.38 -5.28 -19.88
N GLU A 158 -4.55 -5.58 -19.31
CA GLU A 158 -5.33 -4.65 -18.50
C GLU A 158 -5.33 -5.05 -17.02
N LYS A 159 -5.46 -4.06 -16.14
CA LYS A 159 -5.67 -4.33 -14.70
C LYS A 159 -6.98 -5.10 -14.54
N MET A 160 -6.95 -6.19 -13.76
CA MET A 160 -8.16 -6.95 -13.48
C MET A 160 -9.17 -6.10 -12.71
N SER A 161 -10.41 -6.06 -13.20
CA SER A 161 -11.53 -5.36 -12.53
C SER A 161 -12.85 -6.04 -12.83
N LYS A 162 -13.78 -6.00 -11.87
CA LYS A 162 -15.12 -6.59 -12.03
C LYS A 162 -15.89 -5.94 -13.18
N SER A 163 -15.75 -4.63 -13.37
CA SER A 163 -16.41 -3.88 -14.44
C SER A 163 -15.96 -4.30 -15.84
N LEU A 164 -14.68 -4.65 -16.02
CA LEU A 164 -14.16 -5.13 -17.30
C LEU A 164 -14.43 -6.62 -17.55
N GLY A 165 -14.94 -7.35 -16.56
CA GLY A 165 -15.19 -8.80 -16.67
C GLY A 165 -13.93 -9.63 -16.93
N ASN A 166 -12.73 -9.07 -16.71
CA ASN A 166 -11.44 -9.71 -16.98
C ASN A 166 -10.80 -10.31 -15.72
N VAL A 167 -11.54 -10.41 -14.62
CA VAL A 167 -11.09 -10.99 -13.35
C VAL A 167 -10.85 -12.48 -13.53
N VAL A 168 -9.70 -12.93 -13.05
CA VAL A 168 -9.34 -14.34 -13.02
C VAL A 168 -9.29 -14.77 -11.56
N ASP A 169 -10.12 -15.75 -11.20
CA ASP A 169 -10.17 -16.27 -9.83
C ASP A 169 -8.99 -17.22 -9.60
N PRO A 170 -8.05 -16.90 -8.68
CA PRO A 170 -6.91 -17.77 -8.40
C PRO A 170 -7.34 -19.13 -7.83
N MET A 171 -8.50 -19.22 -7.18
CA MET A 171 -9.01 -20.49 -6.65
C MET A 171 -9.47 -21.42 -7.77
N ASP A 172 -10.05 -20.88 -8.83
CA ASP A 172 -10.45 -21.68 -10.00
C ASP A 172 -9.22 -22.10 -10.81
N LEU A 173 -8.21 -21.24 -10.94
CA LEU A 173 -6.92 -21.63 -11.53
C LEU A 173 -6.24 -22.73 -10.72
N ALA A 174 -6.25 -22.63 -9.39
CA ALA A 174 -5.63 -23.63 -8.52
C ALA A 174 -6.34 -25.00 -8.63
N LYS A 175 -7.67 -25.01 -8.77
CA LYS A 175 -8.44 -26.25 -9.04
C LYS A 175 -8.09 -26.85 -10.41
N LEU A 176 -7.89 -26.00 -11.42
CA LEU A 176 -7.65 -26.44 -12.80
C LEU A 176 -6.21 -26.93 -13.04
N PHE A 177 -5.22 -26.19 -12.54
CA PHE A 177 -3.80 -26.44 -12.81
C PHE A 177 -3.04 -27.06 -11.63
N GLY A 178 -3.61 -27.04 -10.43
CA GLY A 178 -2.93 -27.41 -9.20
C GLY A 178 -2.26 -26.21 -8.51
N VAL A 179 -2.18 -26.27 -7.17
CA VAL A 179 -1.66 -25.17 -6.34
C VAL A 179 -0.19 -24.88 -6.65
N ASP A 180 0.64 -25.91 -6.76
CA ASP A 180 2.09 -25.73 -6.97
C ASP A 180 2.42 -25.21 -8.37
N ALA A 181 1.68 -25.67 -9.38
CA ALA A 181 1.76 -25.16 -10.74
C ALA A 181 1.43 -23.66 -10.80
N LEU A 182 0.35 -23.24 -10.15
CA LEU A 182 -0.04 -21.83 -10.08
C LEU A 182 1.03 -21.00 -9.35
N ARG A 183 1.54 -21.48 -8.20
CA ARG A 183 2.62 -20.81 -7.47
C ARG A 183 3.88 -20.67 -8.34
N TYR A 184 4.30 -21.74 -9.01
CA TYR A 184 5.46 -21.72 -9.89
C TYR A 184 5.26 -20.73 -11.03
N PHE A 185 4.11 -20.75 -11.71
CA PHE A 185 3.78 -19.81 -12.77
C PHE A 185 3.89 -18.36 -12.28
N LEU A 186 3.23 -18.00 -11.17
CA LEU A 186 3.25 -16.63 -10.64
C LEU A 186 4.66 -16.16 -10.27
N MET A 187 5.48 -17.05 -9.69
CA MET A 187 6.85 -16.72 -9.28
C MET A 187 7.85 -16.72 -10.44
N ARG A 188 7.56 -17.44 -11.53
CA ARG A 188 8.48 -17.62 -12.67
C ARG A 188 8.17 -16.72 -13.85
N GLU A 189 6.90 -16.44 -14.11
CA GLU A 189 6.44 -15.69 -15.26
C GLU A 189 6.51 -14.18 -15.03
N VAL A 190 6.16 -13.74 -13.82
CA VAL A 190 6.16 -12.32 -13.46
C VAL A 190 7.54 -11.94 -12.93
N SER A 191 8.20 -11.01 -13.60
CA SER A 191 9.42 -10.40 -13.06
C SER A 191 9.07 -9.55 -11.84
N PHE A 192 9.50 -9.99 -10.66
CA PHE A 192 9.09 -9.36 -9.39
C PHE A 192 9.46 -7.87 -9.35
N GLY A 193 8.45 -7.01 -9.16
CA GLY A 193 8.60 -5.54 -9.24
C GLY A 193 8.08 -4.90 -10.53
N GLN A 194 7.89 -5.67 -11.60
CA GLN A 194 7.27 -5.23 -12.85
C GLN A 194 5.82 -5.70 -12.94
N ASP A 195 5.05 -5.07 -13.82
CA ASP A 195 3.75 -5.62 -14.20
C ASP A 195 3.96 -6.89 -15.01
N GLY A 196 3.17 -7.91 -14.75
CA GLY A 196 3.22 -9.20 -15.45
C GLY A 196 1.86 -9.56 -16.01
N GLY A 197 1.85 -10.29 -17.13
CA GLY A 197 0.62 -10.77 -17.75
C GLY A 197 0.25 -12.17 -17.30
N TYR A 198 -1.04 -12.41 -17.10
CA TYR A 198 -1.63 -13.73 -17.07
C TYR A 198 -2.31 -14.03 -18.42
N SER A 199 -2.10 -15.25 -18.92
CA SER A 199 -2.95 -15.89 -19.93
C SER A 199 -3.01 -17.40 -19.67
N ALA A 200 -4.10 -18.03 -20.11
CA ALA A 200 -4.27 -19.48 -19.98
C ALA A 200 -3.16 -20.25 -20.73
N ASP A 201 -2.76 -19.76 -21.91
CA ASP A 201 -1.67 -20.37 -22.69
C ASP A 201 -0.32 -20.26 -21.98
N ALA A 202 -0.06 -19.14 -21.29
CA ALA A 202 1.20 -18.92 -20.59
C ALA A 202 1.36 -19.88 -19.40
N ILE A 203 0.30 -20.12 -18.62
CA ILE A 203 0.37 -21.08 -17.51
C ILE A 203 0.55 -22.52 -18.03
N VAL A 204 -0.16 -22.92 -19.07
CA VAL A 204 0.01 -24.25 -19.70
C VAL A 204 1.44 -24.44 -20.21
N THR A 205 1.97 -23.45 -20.92
CA THR A 205 3.33 -23.51 -21.50
C THR A 205 4.41 -23.56 -20.43
N ARG A 206 4.20 -22.91 -19.28
CA ARG A 206 5.21 -22.82 -18.22
C ARG A 206 5.21 -24.03 -17.30
N VAL A 207 4.07 -24.68 -17.12
CA VAL A 207 3.87 -25.77 -16.16
C VAL A 207 4.11 -27.16 -16.78
N ASN A 208 3.96 -27.30 -18.10
CA ASN A 208 4.34 -28.52 -18.84
C ASN A 208 5.85 -28.64 -19.01
#